data_AF-A0A2T7PXJ1-F1
#
_entry.id   AF-A0A2T7PXJ1-F1
#
_cell.length_a   1.000
_cell.length_b   1.000
_cell.length_c   1.000
_cell.angle_alpha   90.00
_cell.angle_beta   90.00
_cell.angle_gamma   90.00
#
_symmetry.space_group_name_H-M   'P 1'
#
loop_
_entity.id
_entity.type
_entity.pdbx_description
1 polymer ?
#
loop_
_entity_poly.entity_id
_entity_poly.type
_entity_poly.pdbx_seq_one_letter_code
_entity_poly.pdbx_strand_id
1 'polypeptide(L)'
;MQSRRSSSGADWGGDGERQRQRFPIKLMDFPQITIPSLVKSFRNRFFSFLIRGYYDTSFTLDGFLEAATQAAVYISTCISRGDFSKLKGLVVDEAIQEIQNNYADLNYQQRRWLQIIPSEIIGKFVYEIGMMFDDDTDKRFVEITIVLHCYHDLDKMEGGLSDLYTRLGENPEKFYVCNYRFIREFTKGVEDSWTINKLNHFLPFVQPDEQTQ
;
A
#
# COMPACT_ATOMS: atom_id res chain seq x y z
N MET A 1 -38.87 59.58 -9.06
CA MET A 1 -37.51 59.67 -9.61
C MET A 1 -36.74 58.44 -9.16
N GLN A 2 -36.41 57.56 -10.11
CA GLN A 2 -35.53 56.40 -9.92
C GLN A 2 -34.06 56.81 -10.03
N SER A 3 -33.20 56.15 -9.25
CA SER A 3 -31.76 55.95 -9.51
C SER A 3 -31.28 54.94 -8.45
N ARG A 4 -31.43 53.62 -8.64
CA ARG A 4 -30.47 52.69 -9.27
C ARG A 4 -28.99 52.96 -8.93
N ARG A 5 -28.48 52.19 -7.96
CA ARG A 5 -27.24 51.43 -8.13
C ARG A 5 -27.45 49.99 -7.67
N SER A 6 -27.34 49.11 -8.65
CA SER A 6 -27.21 47.66 -8.57
C SER A 6 -25.74 47.27 -8.43
N SER A 7 -25.43 46.27 -7.60
CA SER A 7 -24.60 45.09 -7.91
C SER A 7 -24.29 44.37 -6.59
N SER A 8 -24.94 43.27 -6.22
CA SER A 8 -24.76 41.90 -6.73
C SER A 8 -23.31 41.41 -6.63
N GLY A 9 -23.07 40.48 -5.71
CA GLY A 9 -21.83 39.72 -5.57
C GLY A 9 -22.00 38.73 -4.44
N ALA A 10 -22.71 37.64 -4.70
CA ALA A 10 -22.82 36.52 -3.80
C ALA A 10 -21.44 35.87 -3.66
N ASP A 11 -20.96 35.76 -2.43
CA ASP A 11 -19.75 35.01 -2.08
C ASP A 11 -20.11 33.51 -2.06
N TRP A 12 -20.10 32.90 -3.24
CA TRP A 12 -20.16 31.45 -3.43
C TRP A 12 -18.90 31.02 -4.16
N GLY A 13 -17.86 30.65 -3.41
CA GLY A 13 -16.63 30.15 -4.03
C GLY A 13 -15.48 29.95 -3.07
N GLY A 14 -15.64 29.14 -2.02
CA GLY A 14 -14.54 28.83 -1.10
C GLY A 14 -14.52 27.40 -0.58
N ASP A 15 -15.68 26.80 -0.34
CA ASP A 15 -15.73 25.52 0.40
C ASP A 15 -15.81 24.27 -0.49
N GLY A 16 -16.17 24.43 -1.77
CA GLY A 16 -16.36 23.31 -2.71
C GLY A 16 -15.07 22.67 -3.22
N GLU A 17 -13.96 23.41 -3.28
CA GLU A 17 -12.68 22.88 -3.78
C GLU A 17 -11.88 22.14 -2.70
N ARG A 18 -12.01 22.54 -1.42
CA ARG A 18 -11.40 21.80 -0.30
C ARG A 18 -12.05 20.44 -0.05
N GLN A 19 -13.32 20.27 -0.45
CA GLN A 19 -14.07 19.03 -0.23
C GLN A 19 -13.87 17.95 -1.31
N ARG A 20 -13.27 18.27 -2.47
CA ARG A 20 -13.04 17.30 -3.56
C ARG A 20 -11.74 16.49 -3.43
N GLN A 21 -10.93 16.71 -2.41
CA GLN A 21 -9.70 15.94 -2.14
C GLN A 21 -9.92 14.80 -1.12
N ARG A 22 -11.15 14.28 -1.00
CA ARG A 22 -11.44 13.21 -0.04
C ARG A 22 -10.99 11.86 -0.58
N PHE A 23 -9.88 11.38 -0.02
CA PHE A 23 -9.33 10.04 -0.16
C PHE A 23 -10.23 9.04 0.58
N PRO A 24 -10.55 7.91 -0.06
CA PRO A 24 -9.61 6.81 0.03
C PRO A 24 -9.00 6.45 -1.34
N ILE A 25 -7.67 6.38 -1.39
CA ILE A 25 -7.03 5.45 -2.33
C ILE A 25 -7.41 4.06 -1.81
N LYS A 26 -8.17 3.29 -2.57
CA LYS A 26 -8.39 1.87 -2.28
C LYS A 26 -8.15 1.12 -3.58
N LEU A 27 -7.00 0.46 -3.68
CA LEU A 27 -6.64 -0.31 -4.88
C LEU A 27 -7.26 -1.70 -4.87
N MET A 28 -7.44 -2.28 -3.68
CA MET A 28 -8.06 -3.59 -3.50
C MET A 28 -8.79 -3.65 -2.17
N ASP A 29 -9.69 -4.63 -2.02
CA ASP A 29 -10.24 -5.02 -0.73
C ASP A 29 -9.20 -5.82 0.08
N PHE A 30 -8.39 -5.07 0.84
CA PHE A 30 -7.35 -5.61 1.70
C PHE A 30 -7.30 -4.83 3.03
N PRO A 31 -7.24 -5.52 4.20
CA PRO A 31 -7.24 -4.86 5.50
C PRO A 31 -6.16 -3.79 5.65
N GLN A 32 -6.55 -2.67 6.25
CA GLN A 32 -5.66 -1.57 6.61
C GLN A 32 -4.83 -1.95 7.85
N ILE A 33 -3.68 -2.57 7.62
CA ILE A 33 -2.70 -2.92 8.64
C ILE A 33 -1.72 -1.77 8.82
N THR A 34 -1.57 -1.25 10.04
CA THR A 34 -0.71 -0.10 10.32
C THR A 34 0.38 -0.39 11.34
N ILE A 35 0.06 -1.12 12.41
CA ILE A 35 0.98 -1.36 13.53
C ILE A 35 1.51 -2.80 13.55
N PRO A 36 2.79 -3.01 13.95
CA PRO A 36 3.33 -4.34 14.13
C PRO A 36 2.61 -5.06 15.27
N SER A 37 2.38 -6.36 15.13
CA SER A 37 1.85 -7.21 16.20
C SER A 37 3.01 -8.01 16.83
N LEU A 38 3.28 -7.78 18.12
CA LEU A 38 4.34 -8.49 18.85
C LEU A 38 4.16 -10.01 18.83
N VAL A 39 2.91 -10.49 18.92
CA VAL A 39 2.58 -11.93 18.81
C VAL A 39 2.93 -12.44 17.41
N LYS A 40 2.66 -11.66 16.35
CA LYS A 40 3.04 -12.03 14.99
C LYS A 40 4.56 -12.01 14.79
N SER A 41 5.32 -11.14 15.44
CA SER A 41 6.79 -11.11 15.32
C SER A 41 7.46 -12.43 15.75
N PHE A 42 7.02 -13.03 16.86
CA PHE A 42 7.51 -14.34 17.29
C PHE A 42 7.13 -15.45 16.30
N ARG A 43 5.86 -15.43 15.85
CA ARG A 43 5.34 -16.39 14.89
C ARG A 43 6.05 -16.29 13.53
N ASN A 44 6.35 -15.09 13.07
CA ASN A 44 7.08 -14.83 11.82
C ASN A 44 8.50 -15.40 11.88
N ARG A 45 9.17 -15.30 13.04
CA ARG A 45 10.51 -15.89 13.21
C ARG A 45 10.48 -17.42 13.14
N PHE A 46 9.44 -18.05 13.68
CA PHE A 46 9.22 -19.50 13.55
C PHE A 46 8.92 -19.91 12.10
N PHE A 47 8.02 -19.20 11.41
CA PHE A 47 7.71 -19.52 10.01
C PHE A 47 8.87 -19.27 9.06
N SER A 48 9.66 -18.22 9.27
CA SER A 48 10.90 -18.01 8.51
C SER A 48 11.88 -19.17 8.68
N PHE A 49 11.99 -19.72 9.90
CA PHE A 49 12.79 -20.90 10.14
C PHE A 49 12.24 -22.14 9.39
N LEU A 50 10.92 -22.31 9.33
CA LEU A 50 10.29 -23.38 8.56
C LEU A 50 10.49 -23.23 7.04
N ILE A 51 10.34 -22.03 6.49
CA ILE A 51 10.63 -21.74 5.08
C ILE A 51 12.07 -22.13 4.78
N ARG A 52 13.00 -21.69 5.62
CA ARG A 52 14.42 -22.00 5.46
C ARG A 52 14.73 -23.49 5.56
N GLY A 53 14.08 -24.19 6.49
CA GLY A 53 14.32 -25.61 6.75
C GLY A 53 13.72 -26.56 5.72
N TYR A 54 12.56 -26.23 5.17
CA TYR A 54 11.79 -27.15 4.32
C TYR A 54 11.70 -26.77 2.86
N TYR A 55 11.90 -25.48 2.53
CA TYR A 55 11.48 -24.96 1.23
C TYR A 55 12.56 -24.16 0.49
N ASP A 56 13.34 -23.32 1.19
CA ASP A 56 14.38 -22.49 0.59
C ASP A 56 15.50 -22.18 1.59
N THR A 57 16.60 -22.93 1.50
CA THR A 57 17.73 -22.84 2.46
C THR A 57 18.43 -21.48 2.46
N SER A 58 18.26 -20.68 1.41
CA SER A 58 18.82 -19.35 1.24
C SER A 58 17.92 -18.24 1.77
N PHE A 59 16.67 -18.57 2.13
CA PHE A 59 15.68 -17.59 2.56
C PHE A 59 16.09 -16.88 3.86
N THR A 60 15.99 -15.56 3.85
CA THR A 60 16.11 -14.70 5.03
C THR A 60 15.00 -13.65 5.01
N LEU A 61 14.46 -13.29 6.18
CA LEU A 61 13.41 -12.27 6.25
C LEU A 61 13.89 -10.90 5.81
N ASP A 62 15.11 -10.52 6.18
CA ASP A 62 15.68 -9.22 5.81
C ASP A 62 15.90 -9.13 4.29
N GLY A 63 16.49 -10.18 3.69
CA GLY A 63 16.66 -10.25 2.24
C GLY A 63 15.34 -10.24 1.49
N PHE A 64 14.34 -10.96 2.00
CA PHE A 64 12.98 -10.91 1.46
C PHE A 64 12.38 -9.50 1.56
N LEU A 65 12.47 -8.85 2.73
CA LEU A 65 11.90 -7.52 2.95
C LEU A 65 12.53 -6.47 2.02
N GLU A 66 13.84 -6.53 1.78
CA GLU A 66 14.52 -5.65 0.81
C GLU A 66 14.01 -5.88 -0.61
N ALA A 67 13.99 -7.12 -1.09
CA ALA A 67 13.51 -7.46 -2.43
C ALA A 67 12.02 -7.11 -2.63
N ALA A 68 11.19 -7.42 -1.62
CA ALA A 68 9.77 -7.10 -1.61
C ALA A 68 9.51 -5.59 -1.65
N THR A 69 10.34 -4.79 -0.94
CA THR A 69 10.27 -3.32 -1.01
C THR A 69 10.57 -2.80 -2.40
N GLN A 70 11.61 -3.33 -3.06
CA GLN A 70 11.96 -2.95 -4.44
C GLN A 70 10.83 -3.31 -5.42
N ALA A 71 10.24 -4.50 -5.28
CA ALA A 71 9.09 -4.92 -6.08
C ALA A 71 7.88 -4.00 -5.86
N ALA A 72 7.56 -3.65 -4.61
CA ALA A 72 6.48 -2.73 -4.28
C ALA A 72 6.70 -1.33 -4.91
N VAL A 73 7.92 -0.79 -4.83
CA VAL A 73 8.29 0.49 -5.49
C VAL A 73 8.08 0.41 -7.00
N TYR A 74 8.57 -0.64 -7.66
CA TYR A 74 8.43 -0.81 -9.10
C TYR A 74 6.95 -0.92 -9.53
N ILE A 75 6.18 -1.77 -8.85
CA ILE A 75 4.77 -2.00 -9.14
C ILE A 75 3.94 -0.74 -8.90
N SER A 76 4.17 -0.04 -7.78
CA SER A 76 3.50 1.22 -7.47
C SER A 76 3.74 2.28 -8.56
N THR A 77 4.95 2.32 -9.12
CA THR A 77 5.31 3.21 -10.24
C THR A 77 4.63 2.82 -11.55
N CYS A 78 4.43 1.52 -11.80
CA CYS A 78 3.67 1.06 -12.97
C CYS A 78 2.19 1.42 -12.82
N ILE A 79 1.61 1.17 -11.64
CA ILE A 79 0.21 1.50 -11.33
C ILE A 79 -0.02 3.00 -11.44
N SER A 80 0.83 3.85 -10.86
CA SER A 80 0.67 5.32 -10.91
C SER A 80 0.65 5.90 -12.34
N ARG A 81 1.21 5.16 -13.30
CA ARG A 81 1.25 5.49 -14.73
C ARG A 81 0.16 4.78 -15.55
N GLY A 82 -0.61 3.90 -14.94
CA GLY A 82 -1.60 3.05 -15.62
C GLY A 82 -0.99 1.95 -16.50
N ASP A 83 0.28 1.58 -16.30
CA ASP A 83 0.98 0.57 -17.09
C ASP A 83 0.78 -0.84 -16.53
N PHE A 84 -0.47 -1.30 -16.57
CA PHE A 84 -0.87 -2.60 -16.04
C PHE A 84 -0.26 -3.79 -16.80
N SER A 85 0.21 -3.55 -18.03
CA SER A 85 0.85 -4.58 -18.85
C SER A 85 2.12 -5.14 -18.19
N LYS A 86 2.86 -4.28 -17.48
CA LYS A 86 4.07 -4.63 -16.73
C LYS A 86 3.82 -5.36 -15.42
N LEU A 87 2.57 -5.46 -14.97
CA LEU A 87 2.25 -6.18 -13.74
C LEU A 87 2.14 -7.69 -13.98
N LYS A 88 1.97 -8.12 -15.23
CA LYS A 88 1.85 -9.54 -15.58
C LYS A 88 3.06 -10.33 -15.12
N GLY A 89 2.82 -11.42 -14.39
CA GLY A 89 3.86 -12.26 -13.80
C GLY A 89 4.50 -11.70 -12.52
N LEU A 90 4.17 -10.47 -12.12
CA LEU A 90 4.59 -9.87 -10.84
C LEU A 90 3.41 -9.76 -9.86
N VAL A 91 2.22 -9.62 -10.39
CA VAL A 91 0.94 -9.53 -9.68
C VAL A 91 0.02 -10.58 -10.29
N VAL A 92 -0.76 -11.28 -9.47
CA VAL A 92 -1.72 -12.28 -9.97
C VAL A 92 -2.81 -11.61 -10.81
N ASP A 93 -3.31 -12.31 -11.83
CA ASP A 93 -4.19 -11.72 -12.85
C ASP A 93 -5.49 -11.16 -12.25
N GLU A 94 -6.07 -11.84 -11.26
CA GLU A 94 -7.27 -11.38 -10.56
C GLU A 94 -7.03 -10.05 -9.84
N ALA A 95 -5.84 -9.87 -9.26
CA ALA A 95 -5.48 -8.64 -8.59
C ALA A 95 -5.24 -7.50 -9.59
N ILE A 96 -4.65 -7.79 -10.76
CA ILE A 96 -4.50 -6.79 -11.83
C ILE A 96 -5.87 -6.29 -12.28
N GLN A 97 -6.84 -7.18 -12.48
CA GLN A 97 -8.20 -6.81 -12.87
C GLN A 97 -8.88 -5.91 -11.81
N GLU A 98 -8.79 -6.30 -10.54
CA GLU A 98 -9.33 -5.50 -9.42
C GLU A 98 -8.71 -4.10 -9.37
N ILE A 99 -7.37 -4.02 -9.48
CA ILE A 99 -6.63 -2.75 -9.50
C ILE A 99 -7.07 -1.89 -10.69
N GLN A 100 -7.21 -2.46 -11.89
CA GLN A 100 -7.63 -1.72 -13.09
C GLN A 100 -9.01 -1.10 -12.93
N ASN A 101 -9.97 -1.86 -12.38
CA ASN A 101 -11.32 -1.38 -12.14
C ASN A 101 -11.32 -0.20 -11.15
N ASN A 102 -10.65 -0.36 -10.01
CA ASN A 102 -10.59 0.70 -8.99
C ASN A 102 -9.76 1.92 -9.43
N TYR A 103 -8.74 1.72 -10.26
CA TYR A 103 -7.90 2.79 -10.79
C TYR A 103 -8.68 3.74 -11.72
N ALA A 104 -9.71 3.24 -12.40
CA ALA A 104 -10.55 4.04 -13.29
C ALA A 104 -11.22 5.21 -12.56
N ASP A 105 -11.58 5.00 -11.28
CA ASP A 105 -12.25 6.00 -10.44
C ASP A 105 -11.29 7.04 -9.84
N LEU A 106 -9.97 6.80 -9.91
CA LEU A 106 -8.98 7.72 -9.35
C LEU A 106 -8.75 8.94 -10.24
N ASN A 107 -8.70 10.11 -9.62
CA ASN A 107 -8.29 11.35 -10.29
C ASN A 107 -6.76 11.39 -10.53
N TYR A 108 -6.30 12.37 -11.31
CA TYR A 108 -4.88 12.51 -11.66
C TYR A 108 -3.95 12.60 -10.44
N GLN A 109 -4.34 13.36 -9.41
CA GLN A 109 -3.54 13.52 -8.20
C GLN A 109 -3.48 12.23 -7.38
N GLN A 110 -4.62 11.55 -7.21
CA GLN A 110 -4.71 10.26 -6.52
C GLN A 110 -3.82 9.21 -7.19
N ARG A 111 -3.82 9.15 -8.52
CA ARG A 111 -2.96 8.24 -9.29
C ARG A 111 -1.48 8.53 -9.07
N ARG A 112 -1.09 9.81 -9.04
CA ARG A 112 0.29 10.21 -8.74
C ARG A 112 0.72 9.80 -7.33
N TRP A 113 -0.17 9.91 -6.35
CA TRP A 113 0.11 9.52 -4.96
C TRP A 113 0.25 8.02 -4.75
N LEU A 114 -0.16 7.19 -5.72
CA LEU A 114 0.12 5.75 -5.68
C LEU A 114 1.61 5.42 -5.82
N GLN A 115 2.43 6.34 -6.33
CA GLN A 115 3.84 6.04 -6.51
C GLN A 115 4.56 6.06 -5.16
N ILE A 116 5.13 4.92 -4.77
CA ILE A 116 6.03 4.85 -3.62
C ILE A 116 7.39 5.39 -4.06
N ILE A 117 7.86 6.43 -3.36
CA ILE A 117 9.19 7.01 -3.57
C ILE A 117 10.13 6.42 -2.52
N PRO A 118 11.25 5.76 -2.90
CA PRO A 118 12.14 5.11 -1.94
C PRO A 118 12.67 6.02 -0.82
N SER A 119 12.95 7.29 -1.14
CA SER A 119 13.41 8.29 -0.17
C SER A 119 12.32 8.78 0.79
N GLU A 120 11.05 8.45 0.53
CA GLU A 120 9.91 8.76 1.39
C GLU A 120 9.58 7.64 2.39
N ILE A 121 10.22 6.48 2.29
CA ILE A 121 9.97 5.33 3.17
C ILE A 121 10.65 5.59 4.52
N ILE A 122 9.85 5.78 5.57
CA ILE A 122 10.32 6.03 6.94
C ILE A 122 10.44 4.75 7.78
N GLY A 123 9.72 3.70 7.38
CA GLY A 123 9.72 2.43 8.08
C GLY A 123 9.17 1.30 7.22
N LYS A 124 9.68 0.09 7.43
CA LYS A 124 9.22 -1.12 6.74
C LYS A 124 9.35 -2.33 7.65
N PHE A 125 8.40 -3.26 7.56
CA PHE A 125 8.46 -4.50 8.32
C PHE A 125 7.62 -5.60 7.68
N VAL A 126 7.97 -6.85 7.98
CA VAL A 126 7.12 -8.02 7.72
C VAL A 126 6.06 -8.10 8.81
N TYR A 127 4.79 -7.97 8.43
CA TYR A 127 3.68 -8.04 9.36
C TYR A 127 3.27 -9.49 9.66
N GLU A 128 3.12 -10.31 8.63
CA GLU A 128 2.56 -11.65 8.77
C GLU A 128 3.14 -12.60 7.73
N ILE A 129 3.52 -13.79 8.20
CA ILE A 129 3.76 -14.97 7.35
C ILE A 129 2.60 -15.94 7.58
N GLY A 130 1.87 -16.25 6.52
CA GLY A 130 0.82 -17.26 6.48
C GLY A 130 1.31 -18.49 5.71
N MET A 131 0.92 -19.67 6.16
CA MET A 131 1.13 -20.90 5.41
C MET A 131 -0.23 -21.57 5.22
N MET A 132 -0.57 -21.89 3.99
CA MET A 132 -1.81 -22.58 3.63
C MET A 132 -1.44 -23.96 3.11
N PHE A 133 -2.08 -24.97 3.70
CA PHE A 133 -1.92 -26.37 3.33
C PHE A 133 -3.28 -26.88 2.91
N ASP A 134 -3.35 -27.43 1.72
CA ASP A 134 -4.51 -28.16 1.24
C ASP A 134 -4.18 -29.64 1.36
N ASP A 135 -4.77 -30.31 2.35
CA ASP A 135 -4.53 -31.73 2.63
C ASP A 135 -5.09 -32.65 1.53
N ASP A 136 -6.10 -32.19 0.76
CA ASP A 136 -6.71 -32.95 -0.31
C ASP A 136 -5.88 -32.88 -1.61
N THR A 137 -5.19 -31.76 -1.84
CA THR A 137 -4.39 -31.52 -3.06
C THR A 137 -2.87 -31.52 -2.85
N ASP A 138 -2.40 -31.67 -1.60
CA ASP A 138 -1.00 -31.49 -1.14
C ASP A 138 -0.39 -30.13 -1.55
N LYS A 139 -1.25 -29.15 -1.87
CA LYS A 139 -0.79 -27.82 -2.26
C LYS A 139 -0.33 -27.04 -1.04
N ARG A 140 0.76 -26.31 -1.23
CA ARG A 140 1.40 -25.54 -0.16
C ARG A 140 1.66 -24.13 -0.65
N PHE A 141 1.08 -23.15 0.02
CA PHE A 141 1.31 -21.74 -0.28
C PHE A 141 1.87 -21.04 0.94
N VAL A 142 2.80 -20.13 0.70
CA VAL A 142 3.27 -19.20 1.71
C VAL A 142 2.85 -17.80 1.28
N GLU A 143 2.24 -17.08 2.20
CA GLU A 143 1.96 -15.66 2.05
C GLU A 143 2.82 -14.83 3.00
N ILE A 144 3.37 -13.73 2.51
CA ILE A 144 4.10 -12.76 3.34
C ILE A 144 3.54 -11.38 3.11
N THR A 145 2.99 -10.78 4.16
CA THR A 145 2.51 -9.39 4.13
C THR A 145 3.59 -8.46 4.67
N ILE A 146 3.99 -7.47 3.88
CA ILE A 146 4.83 -6.37 4.32
C ILE A 146 3.99 -5.10 4.47
N VAL A 147 4.46 -4.22 5.34
CA VAL A 147 3.91 -2.89 5.55
C VAL A 147 5.03 -1.87 5.34
N LEU A 148 4.73 -0.85 4.54
CA LEU A 148 5.60 0.29 4.30
C LEU A 148 4.93 1.53 4.86
N HIS A 149 5.65 2.25 5.71
CA HIS A 149 5.28 3.56 6.22
C HIS A 149 6.01 4.60 5.39
N CYS A 150 5.27 5.53 4.82
CA CYS A 150 5.81 6.52 3.90
C CYS A 150 5.30 7.92 4.25
N TYR A 151 6.09 8.94 3.91
CA TYR A 151 5.74 10.34 4.14
C TYR A 151 6.08 11.18 2.91
N HIS A 152 5.08 11.80 2.30
CA HIS A 152 5.27 12.60 1.09
C HIS A 152 6.19 13.81 1.30
N ASP A 153 7.07 14.07 0.32
CA ASP A 153 8.07 15.14 0.30
C ASP A 153 9.13 15.07 1.44
N LEU A 154 9.32 13.91 2.07
CA LEU A 154 10.30 13.75 3.16
C LEU A 154 11.72 14.15 2.73
N ASP A 155 12.11 13.82 1.51
CA ASP A 155 13.43 14.08 0.94
C ASP A 155 13.72 15.56 0.67
N LYS A 156 12.67 16.38 0.63
CA LYS A 156 12.76 17.84 0.47
C LYS A 156 12.83 18.57 1.81
N MET A 157 12.86 17.85 2.94
CA MET A 157 12.86 18.43 4.27
C MET A 157 14.27 18.58 4.85
N GLU A 158 14.58 19.76 5.38
CA GLU A 158 15.88 20.06 5.99
C GLU A 158 16.16 19.26 7.29
N GLY A 159 15.11 18.81 8.01
CA GLY A 159 15.21 18.08 9.29
C GLY A 159 15.09 16.55 9.21
N GLY A 160 14.76 15.99 8.04
CA GLY A 160 14.62 14.54 7.82
C GLY A 160 13.71 13.82 8.84
N LEU A 161 14.10 12.61 9.25
CA LEU A 161 13.35 11.76 10.19
C LEU A 161 13.28 12.31 11.63
N SER A 162 14.17 13.23 12.01
CA SER A 162 14.24 13.74 13.39
C SER A 162 12.99 14.52 13.80
N ASP A 163 12.32 15.15 12.84
CA ASP A 163 11.13 15.97 13.08
C ASP A 163 9.82 15.22 12.86
N LEU A 164 9.88 13.93 12.51
CA LEU A 164 8.73 13.15 12.02
C LEU A 164 7.50 13.23 12.95
N TYR A 165 7.69 13.14 14.27
CA TYR A 165 6.56 13.20 15.22
C TYR A 165 5.84 14.56 15.20
N THR A 166 6.59 15.66 15.16
CA THR A 166 6.04 17.01 15.03
C THR A 166 5.29 17.14 13.71
N ARG A 167 5.88 16.64 12.62
CA ARG A 167 5.32 16.74 11.27
C ARG A 167 4.08 15.89 11.05
N LEU A 168 4.01 14.70 11.63
CA LEU A 168 2.81 13.87 11.65
C LEU A 168 1.64 14.61 12.32
N GLY A 169 1.91 15.46 13.31
CA GLY A 169 0.90 16.33 13.92
C GLY A 169 0.48 17.50 13.03
N GLU A 170 1.41 18.07 12.25
CA GLU A 170 1.14 19.23 11.39
C GLU A 170 0.47 18.88 10.05
N ASN A 171 0.89 17.78 9.41
CA ASN A 171 0.41 17.37 8.08
C ASN A 171 0.13 15.85 8.04
N PRO A 172 -0.84 15.34 8.83
CA PRO A 172 -1.15 13.91 8.90
C PRO A 172 -1.55 13.29 7.56
N GLU A 173 -2.07 14.09 6.63
CA GLU A 173 -2.45 13.68 5.27
C GLU A 173 -1.26 13.35 4.36
N LYS A 174 -0.05 13.77 4.73
CA LYS A 174 1.19 13.39 4.02
C LYS A 174 1.71 12.00 4.41
N PHE A 175 1.23 11.45 5.53
CA PHE A 175 1.58 10.11 5.96
C PHE A 175 0.65 9.08 5.34
N TYR A 176 1.25 8.09 4.69
CA TYR A 176 0.51 7.01 4.05
C TYR A 176 1.16 5.66 4.33
N VAL A 177 0.32 4.63 4.29
CA VAL A 177 0.72 3.25 4.55
C VAL A 177 0.42 2.43 3.32
N CYS A 178 1.39 1.62 2.92
CA CYS A 178 1.24 0.68 1.82
C CYS A 178 1.40 -0.75 2.33
N ASN A 179 0.41 -1.59 2.05
CA ASN A 179 0.46 -3.00 2.39
C ASN A 179 0.56 -3.83 1.12
N TYR A 180 1.46 -4.81 1.12
CA TYR A 180 1.66 -5.73 0.00
C TYR A 180 1.74 -7.14 0.53
N ARG A 181 0.92 -8.03 -0.02
CA ARG A 181 0.95 -9.45 0.26
C ARG A 181 1.51 -10.21 -0.93
N PHE A 182 2.64 -10.85 -0.67
CA PHE A 182 3.31 -11.73 -1.60
C PHE A 182 2.84 -13.15 -1.35
N ILE A 183 2.70 -13.94 -2.41
CA ILE A 183 2.36 -15.35 -2.36
C ILE A 183 3.36 -16.13 -3.22
N ARG A 184 3.66 -17.35 -2.81
CA ARG A 184 4.43 -18.32 -3.58
C ARG A 184 3.95 -19.73 -3.28
N GLU A 185 3.88 -20.55 -4.32
CA GLU A 185 3.64 -21.98 -4.22
C GLU A 185 4.92 -22.74 -3.92
N PHE A 186 4.83 -23.65 -2.96
CA PHE A 186 5.91 -24.51 -2.47
C PHE A 186 5.55 -26.00 -2.55
N THR A 187 4.50 -26.33 -3.32
CA THR A 187 4.10 -27.69 -3.64
C THR A 187 5.28 -28.44 -4.27
N LYS A 188 5.48 -29.70 -3.87
CA LYS A 188 6.63 -30.49 -4.34
C LYS A 188 6.60 -30.65 -5.85
N GLY A 189 7.68 -30.25 -6.52
CA GLY A 189 7.83 -30.37 -7.97
C GLY A 189 7.24 -29.19 -8.76
N VAL A 190 6.66 -28.19 -8.09
CA VAL A 190 6.24 -26.93 -8.71
C VAL A 190 7.39 -25.93 -8.62
N GLU A 191 7.73 -25.33 -9.76
CA GLU A 191 8.64 -24.19 -9.82
C GLU A 191 7.79 -22.92 -9.88
N ASP A 192 7.85 -22.10 -8.83
CA ASP A 192 7.09 -20.86 -8.73
C ASP A 192 7.95 -19.73 -8.15
N SER A 193 7.52 -18.49 -8.41
CA SER A 193 8.14 -17.24 -7.97
C SER A 193 7.21 -16.43 -7.08
N TRP A 194 7.77 -15.53 -6.27
CA TRP A 194 6.96 -14.61 -5.47
C TRP A 194 6.19 -13.64 -6.36
N THR A 195 4.87 -13.63 -6.21
CA THR A 195 3.97 -12.68 -6.87
C THR A 195 3.11 -11.96 -5.84
N ILE A 196 2.54 -10.81 -6.17
CA ILE A 196 1.63 -10.09 -5.28
C ILE A 196 0.19 -10.49 -5.58
N ASN A 197 -0.55 -10.88 -4.53
CA ASN A 197 -1.96 -11.21 -4.64
C ASN A 197 -2.91 -10.20 -3.99
N LYS A 198 -2.40 -9.36 -3.08
CA LYS A 198 -3.13 -8.22 -2.50
C LYS A 198 -2.21 -7.05 -2.29
N LEU A 199 -2.69 -5.84 -2.57
CA LEU A 199 -2.03 -4.59 -2.22
C LEU A 199 -3.03 -3.50 -1.88
N ASN A 200 -2.65 -2.56 -1.03
CA ASN A 200 -3.46 -1.38 -0.75
C ASN A 200 -2.63 -0.22 -0.22
N HIS A 201 -3.05 1.01 -0.51
CA HIS A 201 -2.38 2.26 -0.11
C HIS A 201 -3.43 3.13 0.58
N PHE A 202 -3.18 3.64 1.77
CA PHE A 202 -4.19 4.39 2.50
C PHE A 202 -3.57 5.40 3.47
N LEU A 203 -4.36 6.41 3.83
CA LEU A 203 -4.02 7.41 4.84
C LEU A 203 -4.55 6.92 6.19
N PRO A 204 -3.71 6.47 7.14
CA PRO A 204 -4.19 5.81 8.35
C PRO A 204 -4.86 6.76 9.35
N PHE A 205 -4.67 8.06 9.20
CA PHE A 205 -5.26 9.10 10.06
C PHE A 205 -6.48 9.78 9.42
N VAL A 206 -6.84 9.42 8.19
CA VAL A 206 -8.05 9.91 7.52
C VAL A 206 -9.06 8.77 7.55
N GLN A 207 -10.06 8.87 8.43
CA GLN A 207 -11.15 7.90 8.44
C GLN A 207 -11.94 8.03 7.13
N PRO A 208 -12.32 6.92 6.48
CA PRO A 208 -13.34 7.00 5.44
C PRO A 208 -14.59 7.58 6.10
N ASP A 209 -15.16 8.64 5.50
CA ASP A 209 -16.45 9.16 5.95
C ASP A 209 -17.40 7.98 6.12
N GLU A 210 -17.93 7.77 7.32
CA GLU A 210 -19.11 6.92 7.53
C GLU A 210 -20.19 7.52 6.63
N GLN A 211 -20.35 6.97 5.43
CA GLN A 211 -21.45 7.34 4.56
C GLN A 211 -22.71 6.94 5.32
N THR A 212 -23.40 8.00 5.72
CA THR A 212 -24.77 8.09 6.19
C THR A 212 -25.62 6.97 5.59
N GLN A 213 -26.19 6.13 6.48
CA GLN A 213 -27.29 5.22 6.15
C GLN A 213 -28.46 5.98 5.52
#